data_AF-A0A8T0FS41-F1
#
_entry.id   AF-A0A8T0FS41-F1
#
_cell.length_a   1.000
_cell.length_b   1.000
_cell.length_c   1.000
_cell.angle_alpha   90.00
_cell.angle_beta   90.00
_cell.angle_gamma   90.00
#
_symmetry.space_group_name_H-M   'P 1'
#
loop_
_entity.id
_entity.type
_entity.pdbx_description
1 polymer ?
#
loop_
_entity_poly.entity_id
_entity_poly.type
_entity_poly.pdbx_seq_one_letter_code
_entity_poly.pdbx_strand_id
1 'polypeptide(L)'
;MLTELSKSGQRSVYLRSVDLNSTGTYRCEVSAEAPSFQSVEAERDMKVMVLPTEGPKIMGGQTQYNVGDMVAVNCTSAKSKPAATLRWFINDNAVGPEYETEYSTTLHEDGLESSSLSLRFVAKDKHFVNQNMRLRCTASISRIYTMSNEEMFVGGRQQSSPLQITENGSKEKPLKSPPNPKRKQPKQLQSSSDGSVFSFCHWLLVLSVLMLHLRIT
;
A
#
# COMPACT_ATOMS: atom_id res chain seq x y z
N MET A 1 10.23 -12.71 17.07
CA MET A 1 8.94 -12.01 17.28
C MET A 1 8.49 -12.16 18.73
N LEU A 2 8.02 -11.08 19.36
CA LEU A 2 7.48 -11.09 20.74
C LEU A 2 6.14 -10.37 20.80
N THR A 3 5.17 -10.88 21.55
CA THR A 3 3.90 -10.20 21.82
C THR A 3 4.06 -9.17 22.94
N GLU A 4 3.45 -7.99 22.78
CA GLU A 4 3.43 -6.99 23.84
C GLU A 4 2.05 -6.78 24.40
N LEU A 5 1.82 -7.40 25.56
CA LEU A 5 0.55 -7.37 26.24
C LEU A 5 0.11 -5.95 26.61
N SER A 6 1.04 -5.07 27.00
CA SER A 6 0.73 -3.69 27.40
C SER A 6 0.20 -2.79 26.27
N LYS A 7 0.45 -3.16 25.01
CA LYS A 7 -0.08 -2.48 23.81
C LYS A 7 -1.15 -3.28 23.10
N SER A 8 -1.40 -4.51 23.56
CA SER A 8 -2.44 -5.37 23.03
C SER A 8 -3.75 -5.08 23.74
N GLY A 9 -4.85 -5.43 23.07
CA GLY A 9 -6.21 -5.28 23.59
C GLY A 9 -7.01 -6.55 23.36
N GLN A 10 -8.30 -6.52 23.68
CA GLN A 10 -9.17 -7.69 23.62
C GLN A 10 -9.31 -8.30 22.21
N ARG A 11 -9.10 -7.49 21.15
CA ARG A 11 -9.24 -7.90 19.74
C ARG A 11 -8.00 -7.63 18.89
N SER A 12 -6.91 -7.16 19.49
CA SER A 12 -5.73 -6.69 18.78
C SER A 12 -4.46 -7.10 19.50
N VAL A 13 -3.53 -7.75 18.80
CA VAL A 13 -2.23 -8.16 19.34
C VAL A 13 -1.14 -7.27 18.75
N TYR A 14 -0.32 -6.69 19.61
CA TYR A 14 0.86 -5.93 19.18
C TYR A 14 2.09 -6.85 19.16
N LEU A 15 2.73 -6.94 17.99
CA LEU A 15 3.92 -7.76 17.77
C LEU A 15 5.16 -6.87 17.64
N ARG A 16 6.24 -7.24 18.35
CA ARG A 16 7.57 -6.64 18.22
C ARG A 16 8.55 -7.56 17.52
N SER A 17 9.55 -6.93 16.91
CA SER A 17 10.62 -7.60 16.18
C SER A 17 10.03 -8.54 15.11
N VAL A 18 9.15 -7.97 14.28
CA VAL A 18 8.57 -8.64 13.12
C VAL A 18 9.62 -8.64 12.01
N ASP A 19 9.87 -9.81 11.45
CA ASP A 19 10.83 -10.07 10.38
C ASP A 19 10.19 -10.97 9.31
N LEU A 20 10.94 -11.32 8.27
CA LEU A 20 10.44 -12.17 7.19
C LEU A 20 9.95 -13.55 7.69
N ASN A 21 10.59 -14.10 8.73
CA ASN A 21 10.25 -15.38 9.34
C ASN A 21 8.97 -15.31 10.18
N SER A 22 8.49 -14.10 10.48
CA SER A 22 7.21 -13.88 11.16
C SER A 22 6.01 -14.06 10.21
N THR A 23 6.23 -14.29 8.91
CA THR A 23 5.17 -14.68 7.96
C THR A 23 4.61 -16.03 8.33
N GLY A 24 3.27 -16.16 8.36
CA GLY A 24 2.61 -17.42 8.67
C GLY A 24 1.12 -17.27 8.94
N THR A 25 0.47 -18.37 9.28
CA THR A 25 -0.94 -18.41 9.70
C THR A 25 -1.02 -18.20 11.20
N TYR A 26 -1.79 -17.21 11.62
CA TYR A 26 -2.01 -16.83 13.00
C TYR A 26 -3.42 -17.23 13.41
N ARG A 27 -3.52 -17.89 14.56
CA ARG A 27 -4.79 -18.35 15.14
C ARG A 27 -5.15 -17.52 16.36
N CYS A 28 -6.38 -17.04 16.41
CA CYS A 28 -7.00 -16.47 17.60
C CYS A 28 -7.94 -17.52 18.18
N GLU A 29 -7.79 -17.85 19.46
CA GLU A 29 -8.63 -18.79 20.19
C GLU A 29 -9.21 -18.10 21.42
N VAL A 30 -10.51 -18.25 21.65
CA VAL A 30 -11.23 -17.72 22.82
C VAL A 30 -11.93 -18.87 23.50
N SER A 31 -11.68 -19.05 24.80
CA SER A 31 -12.21 -20.17 25.57
C SER A 31 -13.09 -19.69 26.73
N ALA A 32 -14.22 -20.35 26.93
CA ALA A 32 -15.07 -20.20 28.09
C ALA A 32 -14.46 -20.91 29.32
N GLU A 33 -14.75 -20.41 30.51
CA GLU A 33 -14.29 -21.00 31.77
C GLU A 33 -15.20 -22.18 32.20
N ALA A 34 -14.85 -22.82 33.32
CA ALA A 34 -15.64 -23.89 33.93
C ALA A 34 -17.12 -23.50 34.08
N PRO A 35 -18.06 -24.47 33.94
CA PRO A 35 -17.84 -25.91 33.79
C PRO A 35 -17.73 -26.41 32.34
N SER A 36 -17.97 -25.56 31.33
CA SER A 36 -18.20 -26.01 29.95
C SER A 36 -16.99 -25.95 29.01
N PHE A 37 -15.91 -25.25 29.36
CA PHE A 37 -14.62 -25.21 28.63
C PHE A 37 -14.72 -25.25 27.08
N GLN A 38 -15.66 -24.49 26.50
CA GLN A 38 -15.80 -24.42 25.05
C GLN A 38 -14.81 -23.41 24.47
N SER A 39 -14.18 -23.72 23.35
CA SER A 39 -13.34 -22.76 22.62
C SER A 39 -13.86 -22.49 21.21
N VAL A 40 -13.69 -21.24 20.76
CA VAL A 40 -13.90 -20.82 19.38
C VAL A 40 -12.59 -20.29 18.82
N GLU A 41 -12.26 -20.66 17.60
CA GLU A 41 -11.01 -20.28 16.96
C GLU A 41 -11.23 -19.69 15.56
N ALA A 42 -10.30 -18.84 15.14
CA ALA A 42 -10.24 -18.28 13.79
C ALA A 42 -8.79 -18.10 13.34
N GLU A 43 -8.51 -18.38 12.07
CA GLU A 43 -7.17 -18.29 11.49
C GLU A 43 -7.08 -17.23 10.38
N ARG A 44 -5.93 -16.57 10.29
CA ARG A 44 -5.59 -15.61 9.23
C ARG A 44 -4.11 -15.63 8.88
N ASP A 45 -3.79 -15.42 7.61
CA ASP A 45 -2.41 -15.32 7.15
C ASP A 45 -1.86 -13.90 7.32
N MET A 46 -0.68 -13.79 7.95
CA MET A 46 0.11 -12.57 7.97
C MET A 46 1.30 -12.73 7.04
N LYS A 47 1.48 -11.78 6.11
CA LYS A 47 2.66 -11.72 5.22
C LYS A 47 3.48 -10.49 5.54
N VAL A 48 4.78 -10.69 5.73
CA VAL A 48 5.73 -9.59 5.92
C VAL A 48 6.34 -9.22 4.58
N MET A 49 6.29 -7.93 4.25
CA MET A 49 6.79 -7.40 2.99
C MET A 49 7.99 -6.48 3.25
N VAL A 50 8.94 -6.50 2.32
CA VAL A 50 10.09 -5.60 2.30
C VAL A 50 10.00 -4.76 1.03
N LEU A 51 9.89 -3.45 1.21
CA LEU A 51 9.81 -2.51 0.11
C LEU A 51 11.20 -2.29 -0.51
N PRO A 52 11.28 -2.00 -1.82
CA PRO A 52 12.55 -1.68 -2.46
C PRO A 52 13.06 -0.35 -1.90
N THR A 53 14.37 -0.26 -1.69
CA THR A 53 15.02 0.95 -1.16
C THR A 53 15.09 2.09 -2.18
N GLU A 54 15.03 1.76 -3.47
CA GLU A 54 15.12 2.70 -4.59
C GLU A 54 14.25 2.23 -5.77
N GLY A 55 14.03 3.14 -6.72
CA GLY A 55 13.34 2.83 -7.97
C GLY A 55 14.16 1.89 -8.87
N PRO A 56 13.53 1.28 -9.89
CA PRO A 56 14.24 0.37 -10.78
C PRO A 56 15.23 1.12 -11.67
N LYS A 57 16.31 0.44 -12.05
CA LYS A 57 17.39 0.99 -12.88
C LYS A 57 17.33 0.40 -14.28
N ILE A 58 17.42 1.28 -15.29
CA ILE A 58 17.49 0.90 -16.70
C ILE A 58 18.96 0.84 -17.12
N MET A 59 19.35 -0.25 -17.78
CA MET A 59 20.71 -0.53 -18.24
C MET A 59 20.70 -0.98 -19.72
N GLY A 60 21.85 -0.86 -20.40
CA GLY A 60 22.02 -1.26 -21.81
C GLY A 60 21.50 -0.27 -22.85
N GLY A 61 20.91 0.85 -22.41
CA GLY A 61 20.41 1.90 -23.29
C GLY A 61 21.53 2.78 -23.88
N GLN A 62 21.29 3.31 -25.07
CA GLN A 62 22.11 4.34 -25.70
C GLN A 62 21.55 5.74 -25.41
N THR A 63 22.41 6.76 -25.49
CA THR A 63 22.00 8.16 -25.29
C THR A 63 21.10 8.69 -26.40
N GLN A 64 21.22 8.14 -27.60
CA GLN A 64 20.45 8.52 -28.79
C GLN A 64 20.16 7.27 -29.62
N TYR A 65 19.01 7.24 -30.28
CA TYR A 65 18.58 6.19 -31.19
C TYR A 65 18.02 6.82 -32.46
N ASN A 66 18.29 6.20 -33.60
CA ASN A 66 17.72 6.53 -34.89
C ASN A 66 16.66 5.49 -35.28
N VAL A 67 15.84 5.85 -36.26
CA VAL A 67 14.91 4.90 -36.89
C VAL A 67 15.72 3.78 -37.55
N GLY A 68 15.34 2.54 -37.29
CA GLY A 68 16.05 1.34 -37.73
C GLY A 68 17.00 0.74 -36.67
N ASP A 69 17.34 1.49 -35.61
CA ASP A 69 18.23 0.98 -34.58
C ASP A 69 17.57 -0.11 -33.73
N MET A 70 18.37 -1.07 -33.27
CA MET A 70 17.93 -2.06 -32.30
C MET A 70 18.05 -1.49 -30.88
N VAL A 71 16.91 -1.34 -30.22
CA VAL A 71 16.83 -0.99 -28.79
C VAL A 71 16.82 -2.29 -28.01
N ALA A 72 17.80 -2.48 -27.13
CA ALA A 72 17.90 -3.64 -26.25
C ALA A 72 18.31 -3.18 -24.85
N VAL A 73 17.35 -3.11 -23.94
CA VAL A 73 17.55 -2.58 -22.59
C VAL A 73 17.04 -3.56 -21.54
N ASN A 74 17.58 -3.44 -20.33
CA ASN A 74 17.13 -4.22 -19.18
C ASN A 74 16.78 -3.28 -18.03
N CYS A 75 15.66 -3.56 -17.37
CA CYS A 75 15.25 -2.86 -16.16
C CYS A 75 15.34 -3.81 -14.97
N THR A 76 16.07 -3.43 -13.92
CA THR A 76 16.24 -4.25 -12.71
C THR A 76 15.73 -3.49 -11.48
N SER A 77 14.92 -4.14 -10.65
CA SER A 77 14.45 -3.59 -9.37
C SER A 77 15.50 -3.72 -8.28
N ALA A 78 15.42 -2.84 -7.27
CA ALA A 78 16.09 -3.11 -6.00
C ALA A 78 15.49 -4.36 -5.32
N LYS A 79 16.20 -4.88 -4.32
CA LYS A 79 15.77 -6.03 -3.53
C LYS A 79 14.46 -5.74 -2.79
N SER A 80 13.56 -6.70 -2.79
CA SER A 80 12.26 -6.59 -2.13
C SER A 80 11.66 -7.95 -1.80
N LYS A 81 10.60 -7.99 -1.00
CA LYS A 81 9.80 -9.21 -0.83
C LYS A 81 8.31 -8.83 -0.74
N PRO A 82 7.43 -9.39 -1.59
CA PRO A 82 7.75 -10.23 -2.75
C PRO A 82 8.51 -9.45 -3.84
N ALA A 83 9.04 -10.16 -4.84
CA ALA A 83 9.63 -9.60 -6.04
C ALA A 83 8.73 -8.52 -6.67
N ALA A 84 9.31 -7.39 -7.03
CA ALA A 84 8.56 -6.29 -7.63
C ALA A 84 8.06 -6.65 -9.04
N THR A 85 6.81 -6.31 -9.34
CA THR A 85 6.28 -6.39 -10.71
C THR A 85 6.79 -5.20 -11.53
N LEU A 86 7.54 -5.50 -12.59
CA LEU A 86 8.09 -4.51 -13.51
C LEU A 86 7.18 -4.29 -14.72
N ARG A 87 7.17 -3.06 -15.25
CA ARG A 87 6.45 -2.71 -16.48
C ARG A 87 7.22 -1.67 -17.29
N TRP A 88 7.23 -1.86 -18.61
CA TRP A 88 7.82 -0.94 -19.57
C TRP A 88 6.78 0.00 -20.19
N PHE A 89 7.24 1.21 -20.48
CA PHE A 89 6.48 2.23 -21.17
C PHE A 89 7.37 2.95 -22.19
N ILE A 90 6.83 3.20 -23.38
CA ILE A 90 7.45 4.01 -24.43
C ILE A 90 6.55 5.23 -24.63
N ASN A 91 7.09 6.43 -24.37
CA ASN A 91 6.34 7.69 -24.42
C ASN A 91 5.03 7.63 -23.62
N ASP A 92 5.10 7.10 -22.40
CA ASP A 92 3.99 6.86 -21.47
C ASP A 92 2.96 5.80 -21.83
N ASN A 93 3.06 5.21 -23.01
CA ASN A 93 2.21 4.09 -23.40
C ASN A 93 2.82 2.78 -22.94
N ALA A 94 2.01 1.93 -22.32
CA ALA A 94 2.46 0.60 -21.92
C ALA A 94 2.88 -0.20 -23.15
N VAL A 95 4.00 -0.90 -23.03
CA VAL A 95 4.50 -1.80 -24.06
C VAL A 95 3.51 -2.95 -24.25
N GLY A 96 3.10 -3.19 -25.50
CA GLY A 96 2.18 -4.25 -25.88
C GLY A 96 2.89 -5.58 -26.20
N PRO A 97 2.13 -6.59 -26.67
CA PRO A 97 2.69 -7.92 -26.99
C PRO A 97 3.57 -7.94 -28.23
N GLU A 98 3.61 -6.87 -29.03
CA GLU A 98 4.45 -6.77 -30.23
C GLU A 98 5.94 -6.55 -29.92
N TYR A 99 6.28 -6.28 -28.65
CA TYR A 99 7.65 -6.07 -28.21
C TYR A 99 8.16 -7.34 -27.51
N GLU A 100 9.44 -7.64 -27.73
CA GLU A 100 10.06 -8.77 -27.06
C GLU A 100 10.46 -8.38 -25.64
N THR A 101 9.90 -9.08 -24.65
CA THR A 101 10.20 -8.87 -23.23
C THR A 101 10.46 -10.19 -22.54
N GLU A 102 11.46 -10.23 -21.68
CA GLU A 102 11.79 -11.40 -20.86
C GLU A 102 11.83 -10.99 -19.39
N TYR A 103 11.05 -11.68 -18.56
CA TYR A 103 10.99 -11.45 -17.12
C TYR A 103 11.82 -12.50 -16.38
N SER A 104 12.61 -12.08 -15.41
CA SER A 104 13.32 -12.97 -14.50
C SER A 104 13.32 -12.45 -13.07
N THR A 105 13.41 -13.38 -12.12
CA THR A 105 13.55 -13.07 -10.69
C THR A 105 14.84 -13.69 -10.18
N THR A 106 15.63 -12.91 -9.44
CA THR A 106 16.82 -13.37 -8.74
C THR A 106 16.53 -13.39 -7.25
N LEU A 107 16.72 -14.56 -6.61
CA LEU A 107 16.68 -14.72 -5.17
C LEU A 107 18.07 -14.46 -4.59
N HIS A 108 18.15 -13.65 -3.56
CA HIS A 108 19.40 -13.31 -2.87
C HIS A 108 19.54 -14.11 -1.57
N GLU A 109 20.75 -14.17 -1.03
CA GLU A 109 21.06 -14.91 0.21
C GLU A 109 20.25 -14.44 1.43
N ASP A 110 19.86 -13.15 1.46
CA ASP A 110 19.03 -12.54 2.50
C ASP A 110 17.53 -12.90 2.37
N GLY A 111 17.17 -13.75 1.39
CA GLY A 111 15.79 -14.14 1.11
C GLY A 111 14.96 -13.06 0.42
N LEU A 112 15.56 -11.94 0.04
CA LEU A 112 14.93 -10.92 -0.80
C LEU A 112 15.06 -11.27 -2.28
N GLU A 113 14.23 -10.64 -3.08
CA GLU A 113 14.09 -10.90 -4.50
C GLU A 113 14.28 -9.59 -5.29
N SER A 114 15.01 -9.68 -6.40
CA SER A 114 15.08 -8.63 -7.42
C SER A 114 14.46 -9.14 -8.71
N SER A 115 13.65 -8.30 -9.35
CA SER A 115 13.07 -8.61 -10.65
C SER A 115 13.86 -7.90 -11.74
N SER A 116 13.99 -8.55 -12.90
CA SER A 116 14.51 -7.94 -14.12
C SER A 116 13.53 -8.14 -15.27
N LEU A 117 13.41 -7.12 -16.12
CA LEU A 117 12.55 -7.13 -17.30
C LEU A 117 13.30 -6.54 -18.49
N SER A 118 13.63 -7.38 -19.45
CA SER A 118 14.25 -6.95 -20.71
C SER A 118 13.20 -6.36 -21.66
N LEU A 119 13.65 -5.48 -22.55
CA LEU A 119 12.86 -4.95 -23.66
C LEU A 119 13.75 -4.89 -24.90
N ARG A 120 13.31 -5.54 -25.98
CA ARG A 120 13.98 -5.54 -27.27
C ARG A 120 13.00 -5.21 -28.40
N PHE A 121 13.38 -4.26 -29.26
CA PHE A 121 12.63 -3.90 -30.45
C PHE A 121 13.47 -3.09 -31.44
N VAL A 122 13.00 -2.98 -32.69
CA VAL A 122 13.56 -2.05 -33.68
C VAL A 122 12.83 -0.72 -33.61
N ALA A 123 13.59 0.38 -33.47
CA ALA A 123 13.07 1.73 -33.44
C ALA A 123 12.40 2.08 -34.79
N LYS A 124 11.17 2.59 -34.73
CA LYS A 124 10.36 2.99 -35.88
C LYS A 124 9.90 4.42 -35.67
N ASP A 125 9.48 5.11 -36.73
CA ASP A 125 9.02 6.50 -36.64
C ASP A 125 7.96 6.73 -35.56
N LYS A 126 7.04 5.76 -35.38
CA LYS A 126 5.99 5.83 -34.35
C LYS A 126 6.51 5.93 -32.90
N HIS A 127 7.76 5.55 -32.64
CA HIS A 127 8.37 5.60 -31.30
C HIS A 127 8.98 6.97 -30.98
N PHE A 128 9.11 7.87 -31.96
CA PHE A 128 9.70 9.19 -31.77
C PHE A 128 8.61 10.26 -31.74
N VAL A 129 8.53 10.99 -30.64
CA VAL A 129 7.65 12.15 -30.48
C VAL A 129 8.54 13.38 -30.36
N ASN A 130 8.40 14.35 -31.27
CA ASN A 130 9.29 15.51 -31.36
C ASN A 130 10.77 15.11 -31.43
N GLN A 131 11.09 14.08 -32.24
CA GLN A 131 12.43 13.50 -32.40
C GLN A 131 13.02 12.86 -31.13
N ASN A 132 12.21 12.63 -30.08
CA ASN A 132 12.66 12.00 -28.85
C ASN A 132 11.87 10.72 -28.55
N MET A 133 12.54 9.71 -28.00
CA MET A 133 11.94 8.47 -27.53
C MET A 133 12.23 8.32 -26.04
N ARG A 134 11.18 8.24 -25.23
CA ARG A 134 11.30 8.14 -23.77
C ARG A 134 10.94 6.76 -23.28
N LEU A 135 11.92 6.05 -22.74
CA LEU A 135 11.72 4.77 -22.06
C LEU A 135 11.49 5.02 -20.56
N ARG A 136 10.47 4.37 -20.00
CA ARG A 136 10.18 4.40 -18.56
C ARG A 136 9.91 2.98 -18.08
N CYS A 137 10.58 2.60 -17.01
CA CYS A 137 10.30 1.36 -16.29
C CYS A 137 9.72 1.68 -14.92
N THR A 138 8.70 0.94 -14.50
CA THR A 138 8.10 1.09 -13.17
C THR A 138 8.17 -0.22 -12.41
N ALA A 139 8.52 -0.14 -11.13
CA ALA A 139 8.45 -1.26 -10.20
C ALA A 139 7.28 -1.06 -9.23
N SER A 140 6.50 -2.11 -9.00
CA SER A 140 5.38 -2.09 -8.07
C SER A 140 5.35 -3.35 -7.23
N ILE A 141 5.09 -3.19 -5.94
CA ILE A 141 4.80 -4.31 -5.03
C ILE A 141 3.29 -4.32 -4.80
N SER A 142 2.68 -5.50 -4.81
CA SER A 142 1.22 -5.71 -4.81
C SER A 142 0.48 -4.77 -3.84
N ARG A 143 -0.60 -4.16 -4.34
CA ARG A 143 -1.47 -3.21 -3.62
C ARG A 143 -2.48 -3.92 -2.72
N ILE A 144 -2.06 -4.85 -1.86
CA ILE A 144 -2.98 -5.42 -0.84
C ILE A 144 -3.16 -4.42 0.32
N TYR A 145 -3.00 -3.12 0.07
CA TYR A 145 -3.23 -2.08 1.08
C TYR A 145 -3.87 -0.85 0.44
N THR A 146 -5.20 -0.84 0.41
CA THR A 146 -6.01 0.37 0.31
C THR A 146 -6.16 0.91 1.73
N MET A 147 -5.63 2.10 2.00
CA MET A 147 -5.76 2.75 3.30
C MET A 147 -6.67 3.96 3.12
N SER A 148 -7.93 3.84 3.54
CA SER A 148 -8.89 4.95 3.58
C SER A 148 -8.87 5.58 4.97
N ASN A 149 -8.58 6.88 5.05
CA ASN A 149 -8.87 7.69 6.23
C ASN A 149 -10.04 8.61 5.82
N GLU A 150 -11.28 8.24 6.19
CA GLU A 150 -12.40 9.18 6.08
C GLU A 150 -12.38 10.09 7.31
N GLU A 151 -11.89 11.33 7.14
CA GLU A 151 -12.11 12.37 8.13
C GLU A 151 -13.52 12.96 7.92
N MET A 152 -14.50 12.48 8.68
CA MET A 152 -15.78 13.18 8.81
C MET A 152 -15.64 14.32 9.81
N PHE A 153 -15.51 15.54 9.29
CA PHE A 153 -15.76 16.74 10.08
C PHE A 153 -17.27 16.99 10.13
N VAL A 154 -17.91 16.62 11.25
CA VAL A 154 -19.25 17.12 11.57
C VAL A 154 -19.10 18.59 11.98
N GLY A 155 -19.13 19.48 10.99
CA GLY A 155 -19.30 20.90 11.22
C GLY A 155 -20.70 21.14 11.80
N GLY A 156 -20.76 21.42 13.09
CA GLY A 156 -21.99 21.84 13.76
C GLY A 156 -22.59 23.04 13.04
N ARG A 157 -23.82 22.87 12.54
CA ARG A 157 -24.65 23.99 12.05
C ARG A 157 -24.98 24.87 13.25
N GLN A 158 -24.23 25.96 13.46
CA GLN A 158 -24.81 27.11 14.15
C GLN A 158 -25.75 27.81 13.17
N GLN A 159 -27.05 27.66 13.40
CA GLN A 159 -28.04 28.56 12.87
C GLN A 159 -27.83 29.94 13.52
N SER A 160 -27.46 30.92 12.72
CA SER A 160 -27.94 32.28 12.91
C SER A 160 -27.97 32.96 11.55
N SER A 161 -29.18 33.23 11.06
CA SER A 161 -29.38 34.21 10.00
C SER A 161 -29.14 35.60 10.59
N PRO A 162 -28.59 36.54 9.81
CA PRO A 162 -29.44 37.70 9.51
C PRO A 162 -29.32 38.20 8.06
N LEU A 163 -30.26 39.10 7.77
CA LEU A 163 -30.64 39.79 6.54
C LEU A 163 -29.49 40.31 5.64
N GLN A 164 -29.86 40.46 4.35
CA GLN A 164 -29.15 41.23 3.33
C GLN A 164 -28.95 42.71 3.71
N ILE A 165 -27.94 43.38 3.13
CA ILE A 165 -28.06 44.60 2.31
C ILE A 165 -26.68 44.99 1.70
N THR A 166 -26.72 45.21 0.38
CA THR A 166 -25.93 45.94 -0.66
C THR A 166 -24.48 46.50 -0.50
N GLU A 167 -23.80 46.39 -1.66
CA GLU A 167 -22.96 47.36 -2.43
C GLU A 167 -21.44 47.58 -2.21
N ASN A 168 -20.76 47.48 -3.38
CA ASN A 168 -19.59 48.19 -3.93
C ASN A 168 -18.18 48.10 -3.32
N GLY A 169 -17.23 47.69 -4.19
CA GLY A 169 -16.08 48.54 -4.53
C GLY A 169 -14.70 48.23 -3.95
N SER A 170 -13.86 47.62 -4.78
CA SER A 170 -12.42 47.93 -5.00
C SER A 170 -11.31 47.33 -4.10
N LYS A 171 -10.24 46.92 -4.84
CA LYS A 171 -8.81 46.77 -4.50
C LYS A 171 -8.33 45.52 -3.75
N GLU A 172 -7.61 44.68 -4.51
CA GLU A 172 -6.61 43.72 -4.00
C GLU A 172 -5.53 44.40 -3.13
N LYS A 173 -5.15 43.71 -2.06
CA LYS A 173 -3.79 43.73 -1.49
C LYS A 173 -3.48 42.36 -0.85
N PRO A 174 -2.27 41.80 -1.02
CA PRO A 174 -1.97 40.42 -0.66
C PRO A 174 -1.55 40.33 0.82
N LEU A 175 -2.18 39.44 1.59
CA LEU A 175 -1.81 39.18 2.98
C LEU A 175 -1.11 37.81 3.15
N LYS A 176 0.21 37.92 3.23
CA LYS A 176 1.23 37.10 3.92
C LYS A 176 0.83 35.70 4.42
N SER A 177 1.55 34.71 3.91
CA SER A 177 1.59 33.33 4.42
C SER A 177 2.10 33.24 5.87
N PRO A 178 1.36 32.56 6.77
CA PRO A 178 1.88 32.17 8.08
C PRO A 178 2.78 30.92 7.98
N PRO A 179 3.64 30.68 9.00
CA PRO A 179 4.85 29.89 8.88
C PRO A 179 4.61 28.38 8.81
N ASN A 180 5.46 27.72 8.02
CA ASN A 180 5.54 26.28 7.83
C ASN A 180 5.79 25.54 9.16
N PRO A 181 4.88 24.68 9.66
CA PRO A 181 5.15 23.83 10.81
C PRO A 181 5.96 22.60 10.36
N LYS A 182 7.11 22.43 11.02
CA LYS A 182 8.15 21.43 10.78
C LYS A 182 7.60 20.02 10.48
N ARG A 183 8.09 19.47 9.37
CA ARG A 183 8.07 18.05 8.96
C ARG A 183 8.40 17.14 10.16
N LYS A 184 7.40 16.46 10.73
CA LYS A 184 7.60 15.31 11.61
C LYS A 184 7.50 14.04 10.76
N GLN A 185 8.56 13.25 10.78
CA GLN A 185 8.57 11.88 10.23
C GLN A 185 7.49 11.05 10.93
N PRO A 186 6.65 10.30 10.20
CA PRO A 186 5.77 9.32 10.81
C PRO A 186 6.61 8.13 11.30
N LYS A 187 6.34 7.77 12.56
CA LYS A 187 6.90 6.61 13.25
C LYS A 187 6.44 5.30 12.60
N GLN A 188 7.31 4.32 12.75
CA GLN A 188 7.19 2.93 12.36
C GLN A 188 5.85 2.25 12.74
N LEU A 189 5.35 1.49 11.76
CA LEU A 189 4.69 0.19 11.85
C LEU A 189 3.43 0.08 12.73
N GLN A 190 2.27 0.15 12.07
CA GLN A 190 0.99 -0.35 12.57
C GLN A 190 0.22 -1.00 11.42
N SER A 191 0.06 -2.32 11.48
CA SER A 191 -0.91 -3.05 10.67
C SER A 191 -2.27 -2.97 11.37
N SER A 192 -3.13 -2.08 10.90
CA SER A 192 -4.55 -2.06 11.26
C SER A 192 -5.35 -2.67 10.12
N SER A 193 -6.03 -3.77 10.43
CA SER A 193 -7.09 -4.35 9.63
C SER A 193 -8.33 -3.46 9.67
N ASP A 194 -8.96 -3.23 8.52
CA ASP A 194 -10.40 -3.01 8.36
C ASP A 194 -10.68 -3.27 6.86
N GLY A 195 -11.78 -3.83 6.41
CA GLY A 195 -13.02 -4.22 7.06
C GLY A 195 -13.94 -4.61 5.91
N SER A 196 -13.99 -5.90 5.58
CA SER A 196 -15.09 -6.43 4.78
C SER A 196 -16.30 -6.49 5.70
N VAL A 197 -17.21 -5.53 5.54
CA VAL A 197 -18.51 -5.52 6.21
C VAL A 197 -19.29 -6.75 5.74
N PHE A 198 -19.12 -7.88 6.43
CA PHE A 198 -20.08 -8.96 6.42
C PHE A 198 -20.96 -8.76 7.65
N SER A 199 -22.18 -8.31 7.36
CA SER A 199 -23.30 -8.25 8.28
C SER A 199 -23.50 -9.62 8.95
N PHE A 200 -22.96 -9.79 10.17
CA PHE A 200 -23.34 -10.88 11.07
C PHE A 200 -24.47 -10.43 12.00
N CYS A 201 -25.48 -9.75 11.45
CA CYS A 201 -26.68 -9.36 12.19
C CYS A 201 -27.93 -10.06 11.67
N HIS A 202 -27.84 -11.36 11.33
CA HIS A 202 -29.06 -12.12 11.07
C HIS A 202 -29.12 -13.60 11.47
N TRP A 203 -28.09 -14.20 12.09
CA TRP A 203 -28.17 -15.62 12.49
C TRP A 203 -27.85 -15.89 13.98
N LEU A 204 -28.19 -14.95 14.87
CA LEU A 204 -28.23 -15.21 16.32
C LEU A 204 -29.49 -14.59 16.97
N LEU A 205 -30.65 -14.91 16.41
CA LEU A 205 -31.94 -14.74 17.11
C LEU A 205 -32.52 -16.05 17.64
N VAL A 206 -31.77 -17.16 17.61
CA VAL A 206 -32.24 -18.43 18.18
C VAL A 206 -31.08 -19.17 18.84
N LEU A 207 -30.64 -18.68 20.00
CA LEU A 207 -30.60 -19.46 21.24
C LEU A 207 -30.03 -18.61 22.38
N SER A 208 -30.96 -18.28 23.24
CA SER A 208 -30.88 -17.51 24.46
C SER A 208 -30.18 -18.24 25.61
N VAL A 209 -29.64 -17.43 26.52
CA VAL A 209 -29.37 -17.66 27.96
C VAL A 209 -28.09 -18.43 28.31
N LEU A 210 -27.05 -17.72 28.78
CA LEU A 210 -26.72 -17.61 30.21
C LEU A 210 -25.47 -16.73 30.43
N MET A 211 -25.69 -15.61 31.15
CA MET A 211 -24.78 -14.96 32.10
C MET A 211 -23.26 -14.97 31.79
N LEU A 212 -22.74 -13.82 31.35
CA LEU A 212 -21.39 -13.42 31.76
C LEU A 212 -21.43 -12.00 32.30
N HIS A 213 -21.66 -11.92 33.62
CA HIS A 213 -21.37 -10.73 34.40
C HIS A 213 -19.85 -10.55 34.43
N LEU A 214 -19.37 -9.52 33.72
CA LEU A 214 -18.04 -8.96 33.91
C LEU A 214 -17.95 -8.44 35.36
N ARG A 215 -17.14 -9.08 36.21
CA ARG A 215 -16.54 -8.42 37.37
C ARG A 215 -15.04 -8.60 37.31
N ILE A 216 -14.38 -7.44 37.27
CA ILE A 216 -12.94 -7.25 37.39
C ILE A 216 -12.64 -7.21 38.89
N THR A 217 -11.79 -8.13 39.36
CA THR A 217 -10.92 -7.97 40.53
C THR A 217 -9.54 -8.47 40.15
#